data_AF-A0A644Y4T1-F1
#
_entry.id   AF-A0A644Y4T1-F1
#
_cell.length_a   1.000
_cell.length_b   1.000
_cell.length_c   1.000
_cell.angle_alpha   90.00
_cell.angle_beta   90.00
_cell.angle_gamma   90.00
#
_symmetry.space_group_name_H-M   'P 1'
#
loop_
_entity.id
_entity.type
_entity.pdbx_description
1 polymer ?
#
loop_
_entity_poly.entity_id
_entity_poly.type
_entity_poly.pdbx_seq_one_letter_code
_entity_poly.pdbx_strand_id
1 'polypeptide(L)'
;MVEKSKQATIEARKLLQTIEDSDFLQTTEPMSEKLLEMDHPAIMLKEKRAYNGVIYYKALERVRKHSYVKDNQIYTTLKFGAEVNMSEDLFDFITNFLYGKWNEMVKKEDLFEFIYDEQGLITLRAKERGTTKSTK
;
A
#
# COMPACT_ATOMS: atom_id res chain seq x y z
N MET A 1 -16.04 -22.42 -9.65
CA MET A 1 -15.68 -21.20 -8.90
C MET A 1 -14.21 -21.19 -8.42
N VAL A 2 -13.65 -22.34 -8.00
CA VAL A 2 -12.24 -22.45 -7.58
C VAL A 2 -11.25 -22.19 -8.71
N GLU A 3 -11.54 -22.65 -9.94
CA GLU A 3 -10.61 -22.52 -11.08
C GLU A 3 -10.42 -21.07 -11.55
N LYS A 4 -11.51 -20.31 -11.71
CA LYS A 4 -11.45 -18.86 -12.02
C LYS A 4 -10.69 -18.07 -10.96
N SER A 5 -10.81 -18.46 -9.68
CA SER A 5 -10.09 -17.84 -8.58
C SER A 5 -8.57 -18.07 -8.64
N LYS A 6 -8.13 -19.25 -9.10
CA LYS A 6 -6.70 -19.54 -9.28
C LYS A 6 -6.16 -18.77 -10.48
N GLN A 7 -6.93 -18.73 -11.56
CA GLN A 7 -6.61 -18.00 -12.77
C GLN A 7 -6.42 -16.50 -12.52
N ALA A 8 -7.34 -15.86 -11.78
CA ALA A 8 -7.24 -14.46 -11.39
C ALA A 8 -5.93 -14.13 -10.64
N THR A 9 -5.51 -15.01 -9.72
CA THR A 9 -4.24 -14.84 -8.98
C THR A 9 -3.02 -14.99 -9.89
N ILE A 10 -3.06 -15.92 -10.84
CA ILE A 10 -1.99 -16.12 -11.83
C ILE A 10 -1.88 -14.89 -12.73
N GLU A 11 -3.01 -14.37 -13.22
CA GLU A 11 -3.05 -13.19 -14.08
C GLU A 11 -2.58 -11.94 -13.35
N ALA A 12 -2.98 -11.74 -12.10
CA ALA A 12 -2.48 -10.63 -11.29
C ALA A 12 -0.96 -10.73 -11.04
N ARG A 13 -0.43 -11.94 -10.81
CA ARG A 13 1.03 -12.13 -10.70
C ARG A 13 1.76 -11.85 -12.00
N LYS A 14 1.19 -12.23 -13.15
CA LYS A 14 1.75 -11.90 -14.46
C LYS A 14 1.72 -10.39 -14.70
N LEU A 15 0.59 -9.74 -14.43
CA LEU A 15 0.45 -8.29 -14.53
C LEU A 15 1.49 -7.56 -13.67
N LEU A 16 1.71 -8.02 -12.43
CA LEU A 16 2.72 -7.43 -11.54
C LEU A 16 4.14 -7.46 -12.15
N GLN A 17 4.45 -8.48 -12.95
CA GLN A 17 5.75 -8.63 -13.62
C GLN A 17 5.87 -7.84 -14.91
N THR A 18 4.75 -7.41 -15.51
CA THR A 18 4.74 -6.66 -16.78
C THR A 18 4.62 -5.15 -16.59
N ILE A 19 4.24 -4.69 -15.39
CA ILE A 19 4.12 -3.24 -15.11
C ILE A 19 5.53 -2.63 -15.02
N GLU A 20 5.81 -1.71 -15.93
CA GLU A 20 7.02 -0.89 -15.96
C GLU A 20 6.81 0.44 -15.24
N ASP A 21 7.88 1.17 -14.93
CA ASP A 21 7.78 2.47 -14.23
C ASP A 21 7.09 3.57 -15.07
N SER A 22 7.09 3.43 -16.40
CA SER A 22 6.38 4.34 -17.32
C SER A 22 4.88 4.10 -17.41
N ASP A 23 4.37 2.95 -16.94
CA ASP A 23 2.96 2.63 -17.05
C ASP A 23 2.10 3.51 -16.15
N PHE A 24 0.99 4.00 -16.69
CA PHE A 24 0.02 4.76 -15.92
C PHE A 24 -0.81 3.84 -15.02
N LEU A 25 -0.78 4.09 -13.71
CA LEU A 25 -1.48 3.29 -12.70
C LEU A 25 -2.81 3.91 -12.31
N GLN A 26 -3.88 3.15 -12.48
CA GLN A 26 -5.24 3.53 -12.07
C GLN A 26 -6.05 2.29 -11.71
N THR A 27 -6.81 2.38 -10.62
CA THR A 27 -7.77 1.35 -10.21
C THR A 27 -9.02 1.37 -11.10
N THR A 28 -9.79 0.29 -11.05
CA THR A 28 -11.01 0.16 -11.87
C THR A 28 -12.13 1.13 -11.49
N GLU A 29 -12.06 1.72 -10.28
CA GLU A 29 -12.97 2.70 -9.69
C GLU A 29 -12.16 3.65 -8.79
N PRO A 30 -12.71 4.80 -8.35
CA PRO A 30 -12.00 5.71 -7.46
C PRO A 30 -11.45 5.02 -6.21
N MET A 31 -10.17 5.26 -5.90
CA MET A 31 -9.46 4.52 -4.88
C MET A 31 -10.07 4.69 -3.48
N SER A 32 -10.27 3.57 -2.78
CA SER A 32 -10.74 3.53 -1.40
C SER A 32 -10.37 2.20 -0.74
N GLU A 33 -10.44 2.13 0.60
CA GLU A 33 -10.17 0.88 1.35
C GLU A 33 -11.07 -0.28 0.88
N LYS A 34 -12.30 0.05 0.53
CA LYS A 34 -13.33 -0.86 0.01
C LYS A 34 -12.89 -1.61 -1.25
N LEU A 35 -12.01 -1.03 -2.07
CA LEU A 35 -11.46 -1.71 -3.25
C LEU A 35 -10.40 -2.76 -2.92
N LEU A 36 -10.05 -2.91 -1.64
CA LEU A 36 -9.14 -3.93 -1.12
C LEU A 36 -9.87 -5.01 -0.28
N GLU A 37 -11.11 -4.75 0.15
CA GLU A 37 -11.93 -5.61 1.02
C GLU A 37 -12.59 -6.81 0.30
N MET A 38 -12.58 -8.00 0.90
CA MET A 38 -13.04 -9.21 0.21
C MET A 38 -14.54 -9.27 -0.13
N ASP A 39 -15.37 -8.56 0.61
CA ASP A 39 -16.84 -8.61 0.59
C ASP A 39 -17.50 -7.36 -0.03
N HIS A 40 -16.70 -6.41 -0.54
CA HIS A 40 -17.25 -5.18 -1.09
C HIS A 40 -17.87 -5.35 -2.50
N PRO A 41 -19.08 -4.80 -2.77
CA PRO A 41 -19.80 -4.93 -4.04
C PRO A 41 -18.98 -4.63 -5.30
N ALA A 42 -18.17 -3.56 -5.27
CA ALA A 42 -17.35 -3.12 -6.40
C ALA A 42 -16.26 -4.13 -6.81
N ILE A 43 -15.83 -4.99 -5.88
CA ILE A 43 -14.76 -5.98 -6.09
C ILE A 43 -15.18 -7.41 -5.76
N MET A 44 -16.50 -7.69 -5.77
CA MET A 44 -17.04 -9.06 -5.65
C MET A 44 -16.44 -10.02 -6.70
N LEU A 45 -15.99 -9.48 -7.84
CA LEU A 45 -15.19 -10.22 -8.82
C LEU A 45 -13.72 -10.31 -8.37
N LYS A 46 -13.24 -11.54 -8.19
CA LYS A 46 -11.87 -11.82 -7.73
C LYS A 46 -10.80 -11.26 -8.66
N GLU A 47 -11.08 -11.17 -9.95
CA GLU A 47 -10.21 -10.60 -10.98
C GLU A 47 -10.00 -9.09 -10.75
N LYS A 48 -11.09 -8.33 -10.53
CA LYS A 48 -11.02 -6.89 -10.23
C LYS A 48 -10.23 -6.62 -8.95
N ARG A 49 -10.46 -7.42 -7.91
CA ARG A 49 -9.70 -7.32 -6.66
C ARG A 49 -8.21 -7.58 -6.88
N ALA A 50 -7.88 -8.62 -7.63
CA ALA A 50 -6.49 -8.99 -7.90
C ALA A 50 -5.78 -7.91 -8.73
N TYR A 51 -6.47 -7.34 -9.72
CA TYR A 51 -5.98 -6.18 -10.48
C TYR A 51 -5.76 -4.96 -9.58
N ASN A 52 -6.79 -4.49 -8.86
CA ASN A 52 -6.71 -3.30 -8.02
C ASN A 52 -5.62 -3.45 -6.94
N GLY A 53 -5.45 -4.65 -6.37
CA GLY A 53 -4.38 -4.93 -5.41
C GLY A 53 -2.98 -4.81 -6.00
N VAL A 54 -2.77 -5.27 -7.25
CA VAL A 54 -1.49 -5.13 -7.97
C VAL A 54 -1.19 -3.66 -8.27
N ILE A 55 -2.18 -2.92 -8.78
CA ILE A 55 -2.05 -1.49 -9.07
C ILE A 55 -1.72 -0.71 -7.79
N TYR A 56 -2.46 -0.95 -6.71
CA TYR A 56 -2.20 -0.33 -5.41
C TYR A 56 -0.79 -0.62 -4.90
N TYR A 57 -0.35 -1.89 -4.94
CA TYR A 57 0.98 -2.27 -4.47
C TYR A 57 2.09 -1.55 -5.26
N LYS A 58 1.97 -1.50 -6.60
CA LYS A 58 2.93 -0.80 -7.45
C LYS A 58 2.90 0.71 -7.25
N ALA A 59 1.73 1.31 -7.08
CA ALA A 59 1.63 2.73 -6.77
C ALA A 59 2.28 3.07 -5.42
N LEU A 60 2.02 2.26 -4.39
CA LEU A 60 2.65 2.43 -3.08
C LEU A 60 4.17 2.27 -3.15
N GLU A 61 4.69 1.31 -3.93
CA GLU A 61 6.12 1.18 -4.19
C GLU A 61 6.71 2.47 -4.79
N ARG A 62 6.07 3.02 -5.82
CA ARG A 62 6.53 4.27 -6.47
C ARG A 62 6.53 5.45 -5.50
N VAL A 63 5.45 5.67 -4.74
CA VAL A 63 5.40 6.77 -3.77
C VAL A 63 6.48 6.60 -2.69
N ARG A 64 6.66 5.37 -2.16
CA ARG A 64 7.66 5.10 -1.11
C ARG A 64 9.10 5.37 -1.53
N LYS A 65 9.44 5.24 -2.81
CA LYS A 65 10.77 5.60 -3.35
C LYS A 65 11.10 7.09 -3.15
N HIS A 66 10.08 7.94 -3.00
CA HIS A 66 10.20 9.39 -2.81
C HIS A 66 9.80 9.83 -1.40
N SER A 67 9.65 8.87 -0.48
CA SER A 67 9.22 9.11 0.90
C SER A 67 10.40 9.06 1.88
N TYR A 68 10.25 9.81 2.97
CA TYR A 68 11.25 9.88 4.03
C TYR A 68 10.54 9.95 5.40
N VAL A 69 11.25 9.55 6.45
CA VAL A 69 10.80 9.71 7.84
C VAL A 69 11.47 10.93 8.45
N LYS A 70 10.68 11.78 9.09
CA LYS A 70 11.15 12.91 9.91
C LYS A 70 10.29 13.02 11.16
N ASP A 71 10.90 13.23 12.32
CA ASP A 71 10.18 13.38 13.59
C ASP A 71 9.18 12.25 13.86
N ASN A 72 9.59 11.00 13.55
CA ASN A 72 8.77 9.79 13.68
C ASN A 72 7.48 9.78 12.83
N GLN A 73 7.44 10.56 11.76
CA GLN A 73 6.32 10.64 10.81
C GLN A 73 6.84 10.45 9.37
N ILE A 74 6.04 9.77 8.55
CA ILE A 74 6.32 9.60 7.11
C ILE A 74 5.82 10.80 6.31
N TYR A 75 6.62 11.21 5.34
CA TYR A 75 6.33 12.24 4.35
C TYR A 75 6.79 11.80 2.97
N THR A 76 6.30 12.46 1.92
CA THR A 76 6.81 12.31 0.55
C THR A 76 7.22 13.66 -0.02
N THR A 77 8.17 13.65 -0.95
CA THR A 77 8.57 14.82 -1.73
C THR A 77 7.66 15.10 -2.92
N LEU A 78 6.83 14.12 -3.29
CA LEU A 78 5.87 14.20 -4.40
C LEU A 78 4.72 15.16 -4.05
N LYS A 79 4.23 15.86 -5.07
CA LYS A 79 3.11 16.80 -4.99
C LYS A 79 1.88 16.28 -5.74
N PHE A 80 2.08 15.49 -6.79
CA PHE A 80 1.01 14.99 -7.66
C PHE A 80 1.27 13.54 -8.10
N GLY A 81 0.21 12.79 -8.37
CA GLY A 81 0.29 11.43 -8.90
C GLY A 81 0.97 11.36 -10.27
N ALA A 82 0.81 12.40 -11.09
CA ALA A 82 1.46 12.50 -12.40
C ALA A 82 3.00 12.40 -12.35
N GLU A 83 3.65 12.78 -11.24
CA GLU A 83 5.11 12.68 -11.07
C GLU A 83 5.62 11.23 -11.05
N VAL A 84 4.73 10.27 -10.77
CA VAL A 84 5.02 8.83 -10.69
C VAL A 84 4.04 8.00 -11.53
N ASN A 85 3.50 8.60 -12.60
CA ASN A 85 2.59 7.97 -13.56
C ASN A 85 1.40 7.24 -12.89
N MET A 86 0.63 7.93 -12.05
CA MET A 86 -0.61 7.38 -11.47
C MET A 86 -1.73 8.40 -11.42
N SER A 87 -2.96 7.92 -11.25
CA SER A 87 -4.12 8.79 -11.05
C SER A 87 -4.05 9.54 -9.71
N GLU A 88 -4.59 10.76 -9.69
CA GLU A 88 -4.54 11.63 -8.50
C GLU A 88 -5.34 11.05 -7.32
N ASP A 89 -6.45 10.35 -7.58
CA ASP A 89 -7.24 9.71 -6.52
C ASP A 89 -6.46 8.56 -5.84
N LEU A 90 -5.67 7.80 -6.60
CA LEU A 90 -4.81 6.76 -6.08
C LEU A 90 -3.62 7.35 -5.31
N PHE A 91 -3.05 8.45 -5.82
CA PHE A 91 -2.00 9.19 -5.13
C PHE A 91 -2.48 9.74 -3.79
N ASP A 92 -3.62 10.45 -3.78
CA ASP A 92 -4.23 11.04 -2.58
C ASP A 92 -4.58 9.96 -1.53
N PHE A 93 -5.06 8.80 -1.99
CA PHE A 93 -5.31 7.68 -1.09
C PHE A 93 -4.03 7.21 -0.37
N ILE A 94 -2.89 7.19 -1.06
CA ILE A 94 -1.62 6.77 -0.45
C ILE A 94 -1.07 7.87 0.47
N THR A 95 -0.96 9.11 -0.03
CA THR A 95 -0.20 10.18 0.64
C THR A 95 -1.00 10.89 1.72
N ASN A 96 -2.30 11.08 1.54
CA ASN A 96 -3.13 11.78 2.53
C ASN A 96 -3.79 10.78 3.47
N PHE A 97 -4.38 9.72 2.93
CA PHE A 97 -5.16 8.79 3.74
C PHE A 97 -4.30 7.73 4.43
N LEU A 98 -3.55 6.91 3.68
CA LEU A 98 -2.75 5.81 4.25
C LEU A 98 -1.62 6.33 5.14
N TYR A 99 -0.82 7.27 4.64
CA TYR A 99 0.27 7.86 5.43
C TYR A 99 -0.27 8.62 6.65
N GLY A 100 -1.43 9.29 6.53
CA GLY A 100 -2.14 9.87 7.67
C GLY A 100 -2.45 8.84 8.75
N LYS A 101 -3.04 7.69 8.38
CA LYS A 101 -3.30 6.57 9.30
C LYS A 101 -2.01 6.05 9.95
N TRP A 102 -0.96 5.81 9.17
CA TRP A 102 0.31 5.32 9.70
C TRP A 102 0.93 6.31 10.70
N ASN A 103 0.92 7.60 10.37
CA ASN A 103 1.38 8.67 11.24
C ASN A 103 0.60 8.72 12.55
N GLU A 104 -0.73 8.55 12.50
CA GLU A 104 -1.56 8.44 13.69
C GLU A 104 -1.24 7.23 14.55
N MET A 105 -1.06 6.05 13.93
CA MET A 105 -0.72 4.81 14.64
C MET A 105 0.62 4.93 15.39
N VAL A 106 1.64 5.47 14.73
CA VAL A 106 2.96 5.69 15.36
C VAL A 106 2.87 6.71 16.50
N LYS A 107 2.08 7.78 16.31
CA LYS A 107 1.95 8.86 17.30
C LYS A 107 1.16 8.45 18.54
N LYS A 108 0.08 7.68 18.37
CA LYS A 108 -0.88 7.38 19.44
C LYS A 108 -0.55 6.10 20.21
N GLU A 109 -0.07 5.08 19.51
CA GLU A 109 -0.11 3.73 20.08
C GLU A 109 1.22 3.31 20.70
N ASP A 110 2.35 3.96 20.40
CA ASP A 110 3.72 3.51 20.76
C ASP A 110 3.99 2.00 20.48
N LEU A 111 3.10 1.37 19.71
CA LEU A 111 3.14 -0.03 19.31
C LEU A 111 3.68 -0.19 17.90
N PHE A 112 3.86 0.91 17.16
CA PHE A 112 4.30 0.89 15.78
C PHE A 112 5.50 1.81 15.56
N GLU A 113 6.34 1.43 14.61
CA GLU A 113 7.47 2.23 14.15
C GLU A 113 7.64 2.11 12.64
N PHE A 114 8.23 3.15 12.04
CA PHE A 114 8.66 3.10 10.65
C PHE A 114 10.02 2.42 10.55
N ILE A 115 10.13 1.48 9.62
CA ILE A 115 11.38 0.81 9.27
C ILE A 115 11.60 0.89 7.76
N TYR A 116 12.81 0.60 7.31
CA TYR A 116 13.09 0.37 5.90
C TYR A 116 13.12 -1.13 5.63
N ASP A 117 12.40 -1.59 4.61
CA ASP A 117 12.47 -2.97 4.14
C ASP A 117 13.80 -3.25 3.40
N GLU A 118 13.99 -4.49 2.96
CA GLU A 118 15.21 -4.92 2.26
C GLU A 118 15.46 -4.15 0.95
N GLN A 119 14.40 -3.56 0.38
CA GLN A 119 14.47 -2.74 -0.83
C GLN A 119 14.73 -1.25 -0.50
N GLY A 120 14.90 -0.91 0.79
CA GLY A 120 15.10 0.46 1.24
C GLY A 120 13.83 1.30 1.20
N LEU A 121 12.65 0.69 1.20
CA LEU A 121 11.36 1.39 1.20
C LEU A 121 10.77 1.45 2.61
N ILE A 122 10.15 2.57 2.95
CA ILE A 122 9.55 2.76 4.28
C ILE A 122 8.33 1.84 4.44
N THR A 123 8.26 1.12 5.55
CA THR A 123 7.10 0.33 5.93
C THR A 123 6.81 0.49 7.43
N LEU A 124 5.62 0.10 7.85
CA LEU A 124 5.17 0.14 9.23
C LEU A 124 5.31 -1.25 9.86
N ARG A 125 5.94 -1.34 11.04
CA ARG A 125 6.04 -2.58 11.81
C ARG A 125 5.48 -2.39 13.21
N ALA A 126 4.91 -3.45 13.78
CA ALA A 126 4.69 -3.50 15.22
C ALA A 126 6.04 -3.59 15.97
N LYS A 127 6.19 -2.80 17.03
CA LYS A 127 7.31 -2.91 17.97
C LYS A 127 7.20 -4.25 18.70
N GLU A 128 8.33 -4.92 18.87
CA GLU A 128 8.37 -6.09 19.74
C GLU A 128 8.14 -5.62 21.17
N ARG A 129 7.11 -6.13 21.84
CA ARG A 129 6.97 -5.92 23.27
C ARG A 129 8.12 -6.65 23.93
N GLY A 130 9.07 -5.91 24.51
CA GLY A 130 10.08 -6.51 25.37
C GLY A 130 9.35 -7.36 26.41
N THR A 131 9.58 -8.68 26.38
CA THR A 131 9.17 -9.52 27.50
C THR A 131 9.97 -9.03 28.69
N THR A 132 9.34 -8.24 29.56
CA THR A 132 9.83 -8.03 30.92
C THR A 132 9.83 -9.40 31.58
N LYS A 133 10.97 -10.10 31.51
CA LYS A 133 11.24 -11.21 32.41
C LYS A 133 11.22 -10.61 33.80
N SER A 134 10.08 -10.77 34.48
CA SER A 134 9.97 -10.58 35.91
C SER A 134 10.90 -11.60 36.57
N THR A 135 12.13 -11.21 36.88
CA THR A 135 12.95 -11.91 37.86
C THR A 135 12.25 -11.76 39.22
N LYS A 136 11.62 -12.86 39.66
CA LYS A 136 11.37 -13.11 41.08
C LYS A 136 12.67 -13.51 41.76
#